data_AF-A0AAD7WZU6-F1
#
_entry.id   AF-A0AAD7WZU6-F1
#
_cell.length_a   1.000
_cell.length_b   1.000
_cell.length_c   1.000
_cell.angle_alpha   90.00
_cell.angle_beta   90.00
_cell.angle_gamma   90.00
#
_symmetry.space_group_name_H-M   'P 1'
#
loop_
_entity.id
_entity.type
_entity.pdbx_description
1 polymer ?
#
loop_
_entity_poly.entity_id
_entity_poly.type
_entity_poly.pdbx_seq_one_letter_code
_entity_poly.pdbx_strand_id
1 'polypeptide(L)'
;MDESYESLCVQLEKLRFENADLRMMLDIVRENYDLQSKLISTQRTNNETGSKVPTDSKKLERLVGEIAFQLERRILFHVFPRQTRLYGFTVLNIPEKILQVSKHPLTGRMDEDFRYDLSQRHLELMERLRMLGYSAAIHAPFAEYIVNTYGILKQRPDTYIAEEMGYNSPEFLRNIVIKTASSKLLKDLLCLLSCLCFMARQDRKPLFLW
;
A
#
# COMPACT_ATOMS: atom_id res chain seq x y z
N MET A 1 72.12 -5.15 -31.09
CA MET A 1 70.93 -5.58 -31.86
C MET A 1 69.93 -6.32 -30.96
N ASP A 2 70.35 -6.89 -29.82
CA ASP A 2 69.48 -7.68 -28.94
C ASP A 2 68.47 -6.87 -28.12
N GLU A 3 68.83 -5.70 -27.56
CA GLU A 3 67.92 -4.92 -26.70
C GLU A 3 66.64 -4.47 -27.42
N SER A 4 66.72 -4.16 -28.72
CA SER A 4 65.56 -3.78 -29.53
C SER A 4 64.65 -4.95 -29.85
N TYR A 5 65.21 -6.16 -29.98
CA TYR A 5 64.44 -7.38 -30.23
C TYR A 5 63.74 -7.83 -28.94
N GLU A 6 64.46 -7.77 -27.82
CA GLU A 6 63.94 -8.11 -26.49
C GLU A 6 62.84 -7.14 -26.04
N SER A 7 63.01 -5.84 -26.28
CA SER A 7 61.94 -4.86 -26.08
C SER A 7 60.72 -5.13 -26.95
N LEU A 8 60.90 -5.61 -28.18
CA LEU A 8 59.79 -5.94 -29.08
C LEU A 8 59.06 -7.20 -28.61
N CYS A 9 59.79 -8.21 -28.11
CA CYS A 9 59.22 -9.41 -27.51
C CYS A 9 58.34 -9.09 -26.30
N VAL A 10 58.81 -8.22 -25.39
CA VAL A 10 58.04 -7.78 -24.22
C VAL A 10 56.77 -7.02 -24.63
N GLN A 11 56.86 -6.15 -25.65
CA GLN A 11 55.68 -5.44 -26.17
C GLN A 11 54.67 -6.39 -26.83
N LEU A 12 55.14 -7.38 -27.60
CA LEU A 12 54.29 -8.41 -28.19
C LEU A 12 53.59 -9.26 -27.12
N GLU A 13 54.29 -9.61 -26.05
CA GLU A 13 53.73 -10.39 -24.95
C GLU A 13 52.67 -9.59 -24.17
N LYS A 14 52.94 -8.31 -23.92
CA LYS A 14 51.96 -7.38 -23.34
C LYS A 14 50.71 -7.24 -24.22
N LEU A 15 50.89 -7.05 -25.53
CA LEU A 15 49.77 -6.99 -26.47
C LEU A 15 48.98 -8.31 -26.53
N ARG A 16 49.65 -9.46 -26.40
CA ARG A 16 48.95 -10.76 -26.34
C ARG A 16 48.12 -10.88 -25.06
N PHE A 17 48.64 -10.41 -23.93
CA PHE A 17 47.91 -10.39 -22.67
C PHE A 17 46.70 -9.45 -22.74
N GLU A 18 46.86 -8.23 -23.24
CA GLU A 18 45.77 -7.27 -23.44
C GLU A 18 44.71 -7.80 -24.41
N ASN A 19 45.11 -8.48 -25.49
CA ASN A 19 44.15 -9.12 -26.40
C ASN A 19 43.40 -10.29 -25.76
N ALA A 20 44.01 -11.04 -24.85
CA ALA A 20 43.34 -12.10 -24.10
C ALA A 20 42.30 -11.51 -23.13
N ASP A 21 42.66 -10.42 -22.44
CA ASP A 21 41.77 -9.71 -21.51
C ASP A 21 40.58 -9.08 -22.24
N LEU A 22 40.82 -8.45 -23.39
CA LEU A 22 39.77 -7.91 -24.26
C LEU A 22 38.81 -9.00 -24.77
N ARG A 23 39.30 -10.19 -25.07
CA ARG A 23 38.46 -11.34 -25.46
C ARG A 23 37.58 -11.81 -24.31
N MET A 24 38.14 -11.89 -23.11
CA MET A 24 37.37 -12.24 -21.91
C MET A 24 36.29 -11.19 -21.61
N MET A 25 36.62 -9.91 -21.74
CA MET A 25 35.63 -8.83 -21.62
C MET A 25 34.55 -8.90 -22.71
N LEU A 26 34.90 -9.25 -23.95
CA LEU A 26 33.92 -9.46 -25.03
C LEU A 26 32.97 -10.60 -24.72
N ASP A 27 33.46 -11.71 -24.16
CA ASP A 27 32.62 -12.84 -23.76
C ASP A 27 31.66 -12.45 -22.62
N ILE A 28 32.14 -11.71 -21.62
CA ILE A 28 31.31 -11.17 -20.53
C ILE A 28 30.27 -10.16 -21.07
N VAL A 29 30.66 -9.28 -21.99
CA VAL A 29 29.73 -8.31 -22.60
C VAL A 29 28.69 -9.03 -23.45
N ARG A 30 29.08 -10.10 -24.14
CA ARG A 30 28.16 -10.93 -24.93
C ARG A 30 27.20 -11.69 -24.04
N GLU A 31 27.67 -12.25 -22.93
CA GLU A 31 26.83 -12.91 -21.94
C GLU A 31 25.89 -11.91 -21.26
N ASN A 32 26.37 -10.71 -20.92
CA ASN A 32 25.53 -9.62 -20.42
C ASN A 32 24.50 -9.18 -21.47
N TYR A 33 24.86 -9.13 -22.75
CA TYR A 33 23.94 -8.82 -23.84
C TYR A 33 22.89 -9.92 -24.03
N ASP A 34 23.28 -11.19 -23.90
CA ASP A 34 22.37 -12.34 -23.93
C ASP A 34 21.47 -12.38 -22.70
N LEU A 35 21.98 -12.06 -21.51
CA LEU A 35 21.21 -11.91 -20.28
C LEU A 35 20.23 -10.74 -20.39
N GLN A 36 20.66 -9.59 -20.93
CA GLN A 36 19.78 -8.47 -21.23
C GLN A 36 18.74 -8.85 -22.30
N SER A 37 19.13 -9.60 -23.33
CA SER A 37 18.20 -10.10 -24.35
C SER A 37 17.21 -11.11 -23.77
N LYS A 38 17.62 -11.95 -22.82
CA LYS A 38 16.77 -12.86 -22.05
C LYS A 38 15.90 -12.11 -21.04
N LEU A 39 16.38 -11.03 -20.44
CA LEU A 39 15.59 -10.18 -19.56
C LEU A 39 14.52 -9.42 -20.36
N ILE A 40 14.90 -8.89 -21.53
CA ILE A 40 14.00 -8.22 -22.48
C ILE A 40 13.05 -9.23 -23.12
N SER A 41 13.47 -10.47 -23.41
CA SER A 41 12.59 -11.50 -23.94
C SER A 41 11.65 -12.04 -22.86
N THR A 42 12.10 -12.20 -21.61
CA THR A 42 11.27 -12.50 -20.44
C THR A 42 10.30 -11.35 -20.16
N GLN A 43 10.74 -10.10 -20.33
CA GLN A 43 9.87 -8.93 -20.31
C GLN A 43 8.93 -8.89 -21.52
N ARG A 44 9.31 -9.40 -22.71
CA ARG A 44 8.46 -9.45 -23.92
C ARG A 44 7.46 -10.59 -23.91
N THR A 45 7.80 -11.77 -23.40
CA THR A 45 6.84 -12.83 -23.11
C THR A 45 5.89 -12.41 -21.98
N ASN A 46 6.36 -11.56 -21.06
CA ASN A 46 5.49 -10.87 -20.09
C ASN A 46 4.73 -9.66 -20.70
N ASN A 47 5.22 -9.00 -21.76
CA ASN A 47 4.64 -7.79 -22.38
C ASN A 47 3.76 -8.08 -23.61
N GLU A 48 3.76 -9.29 -24.15
CA GLU A 48 2.61 -9.82 -24.92
C GLU A 48 1.40 -10.06 -24.01
N THR A 49 1.60 -9.95 -22.68
CA THR A 49 0.56 -9.58 -21.70
C THR A 49 0.81 -8.20 -21.09
N GLY A 50 0.91 -7.17 -21.93
CA GLY A 50 0.64 -5.75 -21.68
C GLY A 50 1.04 -5.14 -20.32
N SER A 51 1.92 -4.12 -20.37
CA SER A 51 2.04 -3.00 -19.41
C SER A 51 1.04 -3.03 -18.25
N LYS A 52 1.40 -3.63 -17.11
CA LYS A 52 0.49 -3.81 -15.97
C LYS A 52 0.47 -2.59 -15.04
N VAL A 53 0.08 -1.42 -15.58
CA VAL A 53 -0.98 -0.70 -14.87
C VAL A 53 -2.20 -1.62 -14.99
N PRO A 54 -2.91 -1.99 -13.90
CA PRO A 54 -3.98 -2.95 -14.04
C PRO A 54 -4.99 -2.44 -15.07
N THR A 55 -5.07 -3.11 -16.21
CA THR A 55 -6.03 -2.82 -17.29
C THR A 55 -7.46 -3.13 -16.85
N ASP A 56 -7.63 -3.79 -15.70
CA ASP A 56 -8.89 -3.82 -14.97
C ASP A 56 -9.13 -2.47 -14.29
N SER A 57 -9.74 -1.52 -15.01
CA SER A 57 -10.30 -0.28 -14.44
C SER A 57 -11.08 -0.56 -13.16
N LYS A 58 -11.83 -1.66 -13.15
CA LYS A 58 -12.59 -2.14 -11.98
C LYS A 58 -11.73 -2.47 -10.77
N LYS A 59 -10.50 -2.95 -10.95
CA LYS A 59 -9.58 -3.26 -9.85
C LYS A 59 -9.03 -1.98 -9.24
N LEU A 60 -8.71 -0.97 -10.05
CA LEU A 60 -8.28 0.35 -9.59
C LEU A 60 -9.40 1.06 -8.84
N GLU A 61 -10.62 1.00 -9.37
CA GLU A 61 -11.83 1.48 -8.71
C GLU A 61 -12.00 0.84 -7.34
N ARG A 62 -11.87 -0.48 -7.24
CA ARG A 62 -11.95 -1.17 -5.94
C ARG A 62 -10.87 -0.75 -4.94
N LEU A 63 -9.72 -0.24 -5.37
CA LEU A 63 -8.73 0.32 -4.43
C LEU A 63 -9.28 1.57 -3.73
N VAL A 64 -10.09 2.38 -4.42
CA VAL A 64 -10.72 3.56 -3.84
C VAL A 64 -11.71 3.16 -2.75
N GLY A 65 -12.54 2.14 -3.00
CA GLY A 65 -13.42 1.58 -1.98
C GLY A 65 -12.66 0.88 -0.84
N GLU A 66 -11.55 0.21 -1.15
CA GLU A 66 -10.68 -0.41 -0.15
C GLU A 66 -10.10 0.62 0.83
N ILE A 67 -9.68 1.81 0.35
CA ILE A 67 -9.17 2.89 1.22
C ILE A 67 -10.22 3.28 2.25
N ALA A 68 -11.46 3.51 1.82
CA ALA A 68 -12.56 3.90 2.70
C ALA A 68 -12.87 2.79 3.72
N PHE A 69 -12.99 1.55 3.24
CA PHE A 69 -13.26 0.38 4.09
C PHE A 69 -12.18 0.17 5.16
N GLN A 70 -10.91 0.23 4.77
CA GLN A 70 -9.79 0.00 5.68
C GLN A 70 -9.69 1.08 6.75
N LEU A 71 -9.96 2.34 6.40
CA LEU A 71 -9.99 3.42 7.37
C LEU A 71 -11.07 3.19 8.43
N GLU A 72 -12.32 2.91 8.02
CA GLU A 72 -13.41 2.69 8.97
C GLU A 72 -13.13 1.52 9.91
N ARG A 73 -12.64 0.40 9.37
CA ARG A 73 -12.28 -0.77 10.18
C ARG A 73 -11.18 -0.43 11.20
N ARG A 74 -10.16 0.33 10.81
CA ARG A 74 -9.10 0.75 11.74
C ARG A 74 -9.61 1.68 12.82
N ILE A 75 -10.48 2.63 12.49
CA ILE A 75 -11.10 3.51 13.49
C ILE A 75 -11.84 2.66 14.53
N LEU A 76 -12.67 1.72 14.07
CA LEU A 76 -13.44 0.85 14.98
C LEU A 76 -12.54 -0.04 15.84
N PHE A 77 -11.53 -0.69 15.26
CA PHE A 77 -10.61 -1.54 16.03
C PHE A 77 -9.70 -0.76 16.98
N HIS A 78 -9.37 0.49 16.65
CA HIS A 78 -8.62 1.35 17.55
C HIS A 78 -9.43 1.68 18.81
N VAL A 79 -10.72 2.00 18.64
CA VAL A 79 -11.60 2.30 19.77
C VAL A 79 -11.97 1.03 20.54
N PHE A 80 -12.27 -0.08 19.86
CA PHE A 80 -12.76 -1.32 20.46
C PHE A 80 -11.75 -2.49 20.35
N PRO A 81 -10.58 -2.42 21.01
CA PRO A 81 -9.52 -3.43 20.82
C PRO A 81 -9.87 -4.81 21.38
N ARG A 82 -10.79 -4.90 22.34
CA ARG A 82 -11.20 -6.16 22.98
C ARG A 82 -12.32 -6.88 22.23
N GLN A 83 -12.87 -6.26 21.17
CA GLN A 83 -13.98 -6.82 20.41
C GLN A 83 -13.46 -7.59 19.19
N THR A 84 -13.75 -8.90 19.14
CA THR A 84 -13.34 -9.77 18.03
C THR A 84 -14.21 -9.58 16.80
N ARG A 85 -15.47 -9.18 16.99
CA ARG A 85 -16.45 -8.94 15.93
C ARG A 85 -17.19 -7.64 16.21
N LEU A 86 -17.33 -6.82 15.17
CA LEU A 86 -17.87 -5.46 15.24
C LEU A 86 -19.11 -5.33 14.34
N TYR A 87 -20.01 -6.32 14.38
CA TYR A 87 -21.22 -6.31 13.55
C TYR A 87 -22.17 -5.20 13.98
N GLY A 88 -22.63 -4.41 13.01
CA GLY A 88 -23.48 -3.25 13.27
C GLY A 88 -22.75 -2.10 13.97
N PHE A 89 -21.42 -2.12 14.05
CA PHE A 89 -20.63 -0.97 14.47
C PHE A 89 -20.31 -0.14 13.24
N THR A 90 -20.56 1.16 13.33
CA THR A 90 -20.23 2.16 12.32
C THR A 90 -19.51 3.30 13.03
N VAL A 91 -18.77 4.11 12.28
CA VAL A 91 -18.08 5.25 12.89
C VAL A 91 -19.06 6.24 13.55
N LEU A 92 -20.27 6.36 12.99
CA LEU A 92 -21.33 7.22 13.53
C LEU A 92 -21.90 6.74 14.87
N ASN A 93 -21.96 5.43 15.10
CA ASN A 93 -22.56 4.88 16.31
C ASN A 93 -21.56 4.51 17.40
N ILE A 94 -20.27 4.88 17.24
CA ILE A 94 -19.23 4.62 18.25
C ILE A 94 -19.67 5.05 19.67
N PRO A 95 -20.20 6.27 19.90
CA PRO A 95 -20.60 6.68 21.25
C PRO A 95 -21.66 5.77 21.87
N GLU A 96 -22.67 5.37 21.07
CA GLU A 96 -23.70 4.42 21.49
C GLU A 96 -23.10 3.04 21.78
N LYS A 97 -22.21 2.57 20.91
CA LYS A 97 -21.54 1.27 21.07
C LYS A 97 -20.65 1.22 22.29
N ILE A 98 -19.99 2.32 22.67
CA ILE A 98 -19.25 2.43 23.93
C ILE A 98 -20.18 2.18 25.12
N LEU A 99 -21.36 2.80 25.15
CA LEU A 99 -22.35 2.55 26.20
C LEU A 99 -22.83 1.10 26.22
N GLN A 100 -23.03 0.50 25.04
CA GLN A 100 -23.50 -0.88 24.92
C GLN A 100 -22.47 -1.89 25.44
N VAL A 101 -21.20 -1.78 25.01
CA VAL A 101 -20.16 -2.75 25.38
C VAL A 101 -19.69 -2.61 26.82
N SER A 102 -19.92 -1.45 27.44
CA SER A 102 -19.54 -1.19 28.84
C SER A 102 -20.61 -1.62 29.84
N LYS A 103 -21.76 -2.09 29.38
CA LYS A 103 -22.80 -2.66 30.25
C LYS A 103 -22.57 -4.14 30.45
N HIS A 104 -22.51 -4.57 31.71
CA HIS A 104 -22.36 -5.97 32.04
C HIS A 104 -23.62 -6.76 31.62
N PRO A 105 -23.50 -7.83 30.80
CA PRO A 105 -24.66 -8.49 30.19
C PRO A 105 -25.69 -9.05 31.18
N LEU A 106 -25.23 -9.51 32.35
CA LEU A 106 -26.09 -10.20 33.33
C LEU A 106 -26.63 -9.28 34.44
N THR A 107 -25.96 -8.16 34.70
CA THR A 107 -26.28 -7.30 35.86
C THR A 107 -26.79 -5.93 35.43
N GLY A 108 -26.63 -5.57 34.15
CA GLY A 108 -26.97 -4.25 33.63
C GLY A 108 -26.10 -3.11 34.20
N ARG A 109 -25.17 -3.43 35.11
CA ARG A 109 -24.27 -2.44 35.73
C ARG A 109 -23.30 -1.91 34.68
N MET A 110 -23.03 -0.63 34.76
CA MET A 110 -22.08 0.04 33.89
C MET A 110 -20.67 -0.09 34.47
N ASP A 111 -19.74 -0.58 33.65
CA ASP A 111 -18.31 -0.49 33.91
C ASP A 111 -17.87 0.92 33.49
N GLU A 112 -17.85 1.83 34.47
CA GLU A 112 -17.57 3.25 34.25
C GLU A 112 -16.12 3.51 33.83
N ASP A 113 -15.17 2.76 34.39
CA ASP A 113 -13.76 2.88 34.06
C ASP A 113 -13.51 2.41 32.62
N PHE A 114 -14.06 1.26 32.24
CA PHE A 114 -13.95 0.77 30.87
C PHE A 114 -14.65 1.70 29.88
N ARG A 115 -15.82 2.24 30.22
CA ARG A 115 -16.54 3.24 29.41
C ARG A 115 -15.71 4.50 29.20
N TYR A 116 -15.11 5.00 30.27
CA TYR A 116 -14.27 6.19 30.23
C TYR A 116 -13.06 5.97 29.31
N ASP A 117 -12.36 4.85 29.45
CA ASP A 117 -11.20 4.50 28.61
C ASP A 117 -11.53 4.47 27.12
N LEU A 118 -12.65 3.83 26.74
CA LEU A 118 -13.09 3.78 25.35
C LEU A 118 -13.48 5.17 24.82
N SER A 119 -14.13 5.98 25.67
CA SER A 119 -14.55 7.34 25.33
C SER A 119 -13.35 8.25 25.11
N GLN A 120 -12.33 8.16 25.96
CA GLN A 120 -11.08 8.90 25.80
C GLN A 120 -10.36 8.51 24.52
N ARG A 121 -10.19 7.20 24.23
CA ARG A 121 -9.58 6.76 22.97
C ARG A 121 -10.33 7.27 21.75
N HIS A 122 -11.66 7.22 21.77
CA HIS A 122 -12.48 7.72 20.67
C HIS A 122 -12.28 9.21 20.47
N LEU A 123 -12.33 10.00 21.55
CA LEU A 123 -12.15 11.45 21.51
C LEU A 123 -10.76 11.83 20.99
N GLU A 124 -9.70 11.23 21.55
CA GLU A 124 -8.32 11.49 21.14
C GLU A 124 -8.09 11.12 19.67
N LEU A 125 -8.61 9.97 19.22
CA LEU A 125 -8.50 9.57 17.83
C LEU A 125 -9.23 10.55 16.92
N MET A 126 -10.49 10.89 17.24
CA MET A 126 -11.29 11.78 16.41
C MET A 126 -10.68 13.17 16.32
N GLU A 127 -10.07 13.67 17.39
CA GLU A 127 -9.38 14.96 17.37
C GLU A 127 -8.17 14.94 16.43
N ARG A 128 -7.38 13.86 16.45
CA ARG A 128 -6.24 13.69 15.52
C ARG A 128 -6.70 13.59 14.07
N LEU A 129 -7.77 12.86 13.80
CA LEU A 129 -8.34 12.76 12.45
C LEU A 129 -8.94 14.11 12.00
N ARG A 130 -9.55 14.87 12.92
CA ARG A 130 -10.09 16.21 12.66
C ARG A 130 -9.01 17.18 12.22
N MET A 131 -7.82 17.13 12.80
CA MET A 131 -6.67 17.93 12.35
C MET A 131 -6.25 17.61 10.91
N LEU A 132 -6.54 16.42 10.39
CA LEU A 132 -6.31 16.03 9.00
C LEU A 132 -7.48 16.40 8.07
N GLY A 133 -8.55 16.99 8.60
CA GLY A 133 -9.76 17.38 7.87
C GLY A 133 -10.92 16.38 7.97
N TYR A 134 -10.76 15.28 8.70
CA TYR A 134 -11.81 14.29 8.87
C TYR A 134 -12.95 14.81 9.75
N SER A 135 -14.17 14.45 9.39
CA SER A 135 -15.38 14.77 10.15
C SER A 135 -16.28 13.55 10.09
N ALA A 136 -16.55 12.91 11.23
CA ALA A 136 -17.35 11.68 11.28
C ALA A 136 -18.73 11.86 10.64
N ALA A 137 -19.37 13.02 10.85
CA ALA A 137 -20.70 13.31 10.30
C ALA A 137 -20.74 13.36 8.76
N ILE A 138 -19.63 13.71 8.11
CA ILE A 138 -19.52 13.82 6.65
C ILE A 138 -18.88 12.56 6.09
N HIS A 139 -17.75 12.16 6.66
CA HIS A 139 -16.85 11.17 6.08
C HIS A 139 -17.25 9.73 6.40
N ALA A 140 -18.00 9.46 7.47
CA ALA A 140 -18.54 8.13 7.71
C ALA A 140 -19.61 7.73 6.66
N PRO A 141 -20.69 8.52 6.42
CA PRO A 141 -21.64 8.18 5.37
C PRO A 141 -21.00 8.25 3.97
N PHE A 142 -20.02 9.13 3.78
CA PHE A 142 -19.24 9.17 2.54
C PHE A 142 -18.41 7.89 2.33
N ALA A 143 -17.74 7.36 3.36
CA ALA A 143 -16.97 6.12 3.25
C ALA A 143 -17.87 4.95 2.84
N GLU A 144 -19.05 4.83 3.45
CA GLU A 144 -20.06 3.84 3.05
C GLU A 144 -20.49 4.02 1.58
N TYR A 145 -20.78 5.26 1.17
CA TYR A 145 -21.10 5.57 -0.23
C TYR A 145 -19.98 5.16 -1.18
N ILE A 146 -18.72 5.45 -0.85
CA ILE A 146 -17.55 5.08 -1.66
C ILE A 146 -17.40 3.57 -1.76
N VAL A 147 -17.55 2.83 -0.65
CA VAL A 147 -17.53 1.36 -0.64
C VAL A 147 -18.64 0.78 -1.51
N ASN A 148 -19.86 1.32 -1.42
CA ASN A 148 -20.99 0.85 -2.22
C ASN A 148 -20.83 1.19 -3.71
N THR A 149 -20.19 2.31 -4.03
CA THR A 149 -20.00 2.78 -5.41
C THR A 149 -18.87 2.04 -6.11
N TYR A 150 -17.71 1.92 -5.46
CA TYR A 150 -16.48 1.41 -6.07
C TYR A 150 -16.20 -0.05 -5.70
N GLY A 151 -16.83 -0.57 -4.65
CA GLY A 151 -16.60 -1.92 -4.11
C GLY A 151 -15.27 -2.05 -3.39
N ILE A 152 -15.08 -3.20 -2.73
CA ILE A 152 -13.84 -3.57 -2.03
C ILE A 152 -13.08 -4.67 -2.78
N LEU A 153 -11.82 -4.89 -2.41
CA LEU A 153 -11.04 -6.01 -2.92
C LEU A 153 -11.54 -7.31 -2.30
N LYS A 154 -12.13 -8.18 -3.12
CA LYS A 154 -12.70 -9.46 -2.68
C LYS A 154 -11.66 -10.53 -2.33
N GLN A 155 -10.44 -10.39 -2.84
CA GLN A 155 -9.37 -11.37 -2.67
C GLN A 155 -8.09 -10.65 -2.27
N ARG A 156 -7.35 -11.26 -1.34
CA ARG A 156 -5.97 -10.90 -1.03
C ARG A 156 -5.14 -11.12 -2.31
N PRO A 157 -4.55 -10.07 -2.90
CA PRO A 157 -3.51 -10.23 -3.91
C PRO A 157 -2.36 -11.00 -3.25
N ASP A 158 -1.72 -11.89 -4.01
CA ASP A 158 -0.48 -12.52 -3.55
C ASP A 158 0.49 -11.47 -3.05
N THR A 159 1.18 -11.75 -1.95
CA THR A 159 2.03 -10.76 -1.25
C THR A 159 3.05 -10.13 -2.21
N TYR A 160 3.60 -10.93 -3.12
CA TYR A 160 4.46 -10.47 -4.22
C TYR A 160 3.76 -9.48 -5.15
N ILE A 161 2.51 -9.77 -5.56
CA ILE A 161 1.71 -8.89 -6.42
C ILE A 161 1.33 -7.60 -5.68
N ALA A 162 1.03 -7.66 -4.38
CA ALA A 162 0.70 -6.47 -3.60
C ALA A 162 1.90 -5.51 -3.44
N GLU A 163 3.11 -6.07 -3.31
CA GLU A 163 4.37 -5.31 -3.27
C GLU A 163 4.75 -4.78 -4.65
N GLU A 164 4.71 -5.62 -5.70
CA GLU A 164 4.99 -5.25 -7.08
C GLU A 164 4.02 -4.18 -7.61
N MET A 165 2.75 -4.24 -7.19
CA MET A 165 1.71 -3.27 -7.56
C MET A 165 1.70 -2.00 -6.69
N GLY A 166 2.53 -1.92 -5.65
CA GLY A 166 2.64 -0.73 -4.81
C GLY A 166 1.41 -0.42 -3.96
N TYR A 167 0.60 -1.41 -3.57
CA TYR A 167 -0.64 -1.19 -2.79
C TYR A 167 -0.39 -0.62 -1.39
N ASN A 168 0.84 -0.77 -0.89
CA ASN A 168 1.28 -0.17 0.37
C ASN A 168 1.96 1.20 0.20
N SER A 169 2.04 1.74 -1.02
CA SER A 169 2.62 3.05 -1.31
C SER A 169 1.54 4.15 -1.25
N PRO A 170 1.66 5.13 -0.33
CA PRO A 170 0.74 6.27 -0.26
C PRO A 170 0.66 7.05 -1.56
N GLU A 171 1.79 7.25 -2.25
CA GLU A 171 1.86 8.02 -3.51
C GLU A 171 1.16 7.28 -4.66
N PHE A 172 1.29 5.95 -4.70
CA PHE A 172 0.57 5.13 -5.67
C PHE A 172 -0.94 5.25 -5.46
N LEU A 173 -1.42 5.06 -4.23
CA LEU A 173 -2.85 5.17 -3.92
C LEU A 173 -3.38 6.59 -4.18
N ARG A 174 -2.59 7.62 -3.91
CA ARG A 174 -2.93 9.01 -4.23
C ARG A 174 -3.16 9.20 -5.72
N ASN A 175 -2.26 8.66 -6.56
CA ASN A 175 -2.38 8.72 -8.01
C ASN A 175 -3.61 7.95 -8.51
N ILE A 176 -3.95 6.82 -7.89
CA ILE A 176 -5.19 6.09 -8.22
C ILE A 176 -6.42 6.94 -7.89
N VAL A 177 -6.48 7.53 -6.69
CA VAL A 177 -7.60 8.40 -6.30
C VAL A 177 -7.77 9.56 -7.28
N ILE A 178 -6.67 10.22 -7.69
CA ILE A 178 -6.72 11.33 -8.66
C ILE A 178 -7.22 10.87 -10.04
N LYS A 179 -6.85 9.67 -10.48
CA LYS A 179 -7.25 9.13 -11.79
C LYS A 179 -8.69 8.63 -11.83
N THR A 180 -9.20 8.11 -10.71
CA THR A 180 -10.48 7.40 -10.65
C THR A 180 -11.62 8.24 -10.07
N ALA A 181 -11.32 9.16 -9.16
CA ALA A 181 -12.35 9.98 -8.52
C ALA A 181 -12.83 11.12 -9.42
N SER A 182 -14.13 11.42 -9.37
CA SER A 182 -14.63 12.69 -9.92
C SER A 182 -14.15 13.88 -9.08
N SER A 183 -14.05 15.07 -9.70
CA SER A 183 -13.60 16.30 -9.04
C SER A 183 -14.40 16.65 -7.77
N LYS A 184 -15.68 16.24 -7.70
CA LYS A 184 -16.55 16.46 -6.54
C LYS A 184 -16.17 15.61 -5.33
N LEU A 185 -15.66 14.39 -5.54
CA LEU A 185 -15.34 13.41 -4.48
C LEU A 185 -13.86 13.47 -4.07
N LEU A 186 -13.02 14.08 -4.90
CA LEU A 186 -11.56 14.02 -4.79
C LEU A 186 -11.04 14.52 -3.44
N LYS A 187 -11.55 15.66 -2.95
CA LYS A 187 -11.11 16.26 -1.69
C LYS A 187 -11.33 15.30 -0.52
N ASP A 188 -12.55 14.76 -0.41
CA ASP A 188 -12.93 13.91 0.72
C ASP A 188 -12.23 12.54 0.63
N LEU A 189 -12.03 11.98 -0.57
CA LEU A 189 -11.23 10.77 -0.77
C LEU A 189 -9.77 10.94 -0.37
N LEU A 190 -9.14 12.07 -0.73
CA LEU A 190 -7.78 12.37 -0.30
C LEU A 190 -7.69 12.56 1.22
N CYS A 191 -8.75 13.08 1.85
CA CYS A 191 -8.85 13.12 3.31
C CYS A 191 -8.89 11.70 3.91
N LEU A 192 -9.73 10.79 3.37
CA LEU A 192 -9.76 9.39 3.81
C LEU A 192 -8.39 8.71 3.67
N LEU A 193 -7.72 8.90 2.54
CA LEU A 193 -6.38 8.34 2.32
C LEU A 193 -5.36 8.90 3.32
N SER A 194 -5.38 10.21 3.59
CA SER A 194 -4.49 10.84 4.56
C SER A 194 -4.70 10.28 5.97
N CYS A 195 -5.97 10.07 6.35
CA CYS A 195 -6.34 9.45 7.61
C CYS A 195 -5.89 7.99 7.69
N LEU A 196 -6.04 7.22 6.60
CA LEU A 196 -5.58 5.82 6.55
C LEU A 196 -4.06 5.74 6.71
N CYS A 197 -3.31 6.60 6.02
CA CYS A 197 -1.85 6.70 6.15
C CYS A 197 -1.42 7.06 7.58
N PHE A 198 -2.13 8.00 8.22
CA PHE A 198 -1.90 8.34 9.62
C PHE A 198 -2.12 7.13 10.54
N MET A 199 -3.25 6.43 10.39
CA MET A 199 -3.58 5.24 11.18
C MET A 199 -2.56 4.11 10.99
N ALA A 200 -2.12 3.87 9.75
CA ALA A 200 -1.11 2.87 9.41
C ALA A 200 0.26 3.15 10.03
N ARG A 201 0.65 4.42 10.13
CA ARG A 201 1.88 4.80 10.86
C ARG A 201 1.71 4.61 12.36
N GLN A 202 0.54 4.95 12.89
CA GLN A 202 0.27 4.85 14.33
C GLN A 202 0.22 3.38 14.81
N ASP A 203 -0.37 2.47 14.04
CA ASP A 203 -0.46 1.04 14.39
C ASP A 203 0.70 0.17 13.84
N ARG A 204 1.59 0.76 13.03
CA ARG A 204 2.73 0.10 12.37
C ARG A 204 2.32 -1.07 11.47
N LYS A 205 1.17 -0.94 10.79
CA LYS A 205 0.66 -1.96 9.86
C LYS A 205 0.67 -1.49 8.40
N PRO A 206 0.74 -2.41 7.42
CA PRO A 206 0.57 -2.06 5.99
C PRO A 206 -0.78 -1.40 5.74
N LEU A 207 -0.94 -0.53 4.74
CA LEU A 207 -2.17 0.26 4.50
C LEU A 207 -3.42 -0.60 4.34
N PHE A 208 -3.30 -1.74 3.66
CA PHE A 208 -4.41 -2.69 3.51
C PHE A 208 -4.15 -3.93 4.37
N LEU A 209 -5.16 -4.25 5.20
CA LEU A 209 -5.19 -5.43 6.05
C LEU A 209 -6.11 -6.45 5.41
N TRP A 210 -5.59 -7.66 5.18
CA TRP A 210 -6.32 -8.77 4.56
C TRP A 210 -6.99 -9.66 5.60
#